data_AF-A0AAV6TT71-F1
#
_entry.id   AF-A0AAV6TT71-F1
#
_cell.length_a   1.000
_cell.length_b   1.000
_cell.length_c   1.000
_cell.angle_alpha   90.00
_cell.angle_beta   90.00
_cell.angle_gamma   90.00
#
_symmetry.space_group_name_H-M   'P 1'
#
loop_
_entity.id
_entity.type
_entity.pdbx_description
1 polymer ?
#
loop_
_entity_poly.entity_id
_entity_poly.type
_entity_poly.pdbx_seq_one_letter_code
_entity_poly.pdbx_strand_id
1 'polypeptide(L)'
;MIMLLAELLQNRKQQILQANARDLRKAEESGLATPLLSRLFLTPDKLNSLADGLRQIAEASHTVVGRLLKKIQIADGMELHQITVPIGVLLVIFESRPDCLPQIVSY
;
A
#
# COMPACT_ATOMS: atom_id res chain seq x y z
N MET A 1 10.31 -8.04 0.47
CA MET A 1 10.18 -6.69 1.05
C MET A 1 8.77 -6.44 1.59
N ILE A 2 7.72 -6.57 0.78
CA ILE A 2 6.32 -6.37 1.20
C ILE A 2 5.92 -7.27 2.39
N MET A 3 6.32 -8.55 2.37
CA MET A 3 6.08 -9.47 3.50
C MET A 3 6.70 -8.99 4.82
N LEU A 4 7.93 -8.44 4.77
CA LEU A 4 8.60 -7.89 5.95
C LEU A 4 7.83 -6.67 6.49
N LEU A 5 7.27 -5.83 5.61
CA LEU A 5 6.42 -4.70 6.03
C LEU A 5 5.15 -5.19 6.75
N ALA A 6 4.50 -6.24 6.24
CA ALA A 6 3.34 -6.85 6.88
C ALA A 6 3.68 -7.39 8.28
N GLU A 7 4.81 -8.07 8.43
CA GLU A 7 5.30 -8.56 9.73
C GLU A 7 5.61 -7.41 10.69
N LEU A 8 6.26 -6.35 10.23
CA LEU A 8 6.59 -5.19 11.05
C LEU A 8 5.35 -4.45 11.55
N LEU A 9 4.29 -4.34 10.74
CA LEU A 9 3.01 -3.77 11.17
C LEU A 9 2.39 -4.56 12.34
N GLN A 10 2.48 -5.89 12.29
CA GLN A 10 1.97 -6.75 13.36
C GLN A 10 2.85 -6.69 14.61
N ASN A 11 4.17 -6.82 14.44
CA ASN A 11 5.12 -6.84 15.55
C ASN A 11 5.19 -5.49 16.29
N ARG A 12 4.96 -4.37 15.58
CA ARG A 12 4.98 -3.01 16.15
C ARG A 12 3.58 -2.44 16.39
N LYS A 13 2.53 -3.26 16.33
CA LYS A 13 1.12 -2.85 16.46
C LYS A 13 0.86 -1.93 17.65
N GLN A 14 1.35 -2.28 18.84
CA GLN A 14 1.15 -1.46 20.04
C GLN A 14 1.83 -0.09 19.92
N GLN A 15 3.04 -0.03 19.37
CA GLN A 15 3.77 1.23 19.17
C GLN A 15 3.03 2.15 18.19
N ILE A 16 2.49 1.58 17.11
CA ILE A 16 1.71 2.29 16.09
C ILE A 16 0.41 2.85 16.69
N LEU A 17 -0.34 2.05 17.44
CA LEU A 17 -1.58 2.49 18.09
C LEU A 17 -1.33 3.58 19.14
N GLN A 18 -0.25 3.46 19.92
CA GLN A 18 0.15 4.51 20.86
C GLN A 18 0.52 5.82 20.16
N ALA A 19 1.21 5.75 19.02
CA ALA A 19 1.49 6.93 18.20
C ALA A 19 0.20 7.56 17.66
N ASN A 20 -0.69 6.76 17.09
CA ASN A 20 -1.98 7.23 16.58
C ASN A 20 -2.85 7.88 17.66
N ALA A 21 -2.84 7.35 18.89
CA ALA A 21 -3.54 7.95 20.02
C ALA A 21 -2.96 9.32 20.45
N ARG A 22 -1.67 9.58 20.19
CA ARG A 22 -1.10 10.93 20.38
C ARG A 22 -1.55 11.87 19.27
N ASP A 23 -1.61 11.39 18.03
CA ASP A 23 -2.05 12.19 16.89
C ASP A 23 -3.53 12.56 16.98
N LEU A 24 -4.38 11.63 17.44
CA LEU A 24 -5.79 11.88 17.69
C LEU A 24 -6.02 12.97 18.74
N ARG A 25 -5.29 12.91 19.87
CA ARG A 25 -5.38 13.95 20.91
C ARG A 25 -4.98 15.33 20.38
N LYS A 26 -3.86 15.40 19.63
CA LYS A 26 -3.44 16.65 18.99
C LYS A 26 -4.47 17.16 17.99
N ALA A 27 -5.08 16.26 17.22
CA ALA A 27 -6.11 16.61 16.24
C ALA A 27 -7.38 17.14 16.92
N GLU A 28 -7.81 16.53 18.03
CA GLU A 28 -8.92 17.01 18.86
C GLU A 28 -8.63 18.41 19.43
N GLU A 29 -7.44 18.62 20.00
CA GLU A 29 -6.99 19.92 20.54
C GLU A 29 -6.93 21.01 19.45
N SER A 30 -6.58 20.64 18.21
CA SER A 30 -6.52 21.56 17.07
C SER A 30 -7.89 21.91 16.47
N GLY A 31 -8.99 21.33 16.97
CA GLY A 31 -10.34 21.56 16.47
C GLY A 31 -10.62 20.89 15.13
N LEU A 32 -9.91 19.80 14.80
CA LEU A 32 -10.10 19.08 13.54
C LEU A 32 -11.54 18.54 13.45
N ALA A 33 -12.16 18.68 12.27
CA ALA A 33 -13.53 18.22 12.06
C ALA A 33 -13.70 16.71 12.32
N THR A 34 -14.81 16.33 12.97
CA THR A 34 -15.13 14.94 13.35
C THR A 34 -14.97 13.91 12.21
N PRO A 35 -15.33 14.21 10.94
CA PRO A 35 -15.13 13.26 9.83
C PRO A 35 -13.65 13.00 9.47
N LEU A 36 -12.74 13.91 9.82
CA LEU A 36 -11.30 13.72 9.60
C LEU A 36 -10.66 12.95 10.77
N LEU A 37 -11.14 13.15 11.99
CA LEU A 37 -10.76 12.36 13.16
C LEU A 37 -11.11 10.88 12.99
N SER A 38 -12.29 10.57 12.47
CA SER A 38 -12.72 9.18 12.22
C SER A 38 -11.86 8.46 11.17
N ARG A 39 -11.29 9.22 10.22
CA ARG A 39 -10.33 8.70 9.23
C ARG A 39 -8.94 8.48 9.84
N LEU A 40 -8.53 9.37 10.74
CA LEU A 40 -7.25 9.27 11.45
C LEU A 40 -7.22 8.10 12.45
N PHE A 41 -8.38 7.68 12.96
CA PHE A 41 -8.49 6.61 13.96
C PHE A 41 -8.06 5.23 13.42
N LEU A 42 -7.00 4.67 13.99
CA LEU A 42 -6.53 3.30 13.73
C LEU A 42 -7.00 2.35 14.83
N THR A 43 -7.56 1.21 14.41
CA THR A 43 -7.92 0.11 15.30
C THR A 43 -6.97 -1.06 15.14
N PRO A 44 -6.89 -1.95 16.15
CA PRO A 44 -6.23 -3.24 16.03
C PRO A 44 -6.67 -4.03 14.79
N ASP A 45 -7.96 -4.00 14.44
CA ASP A 45 -8.51 -4.72 13.31
C ASP A 45 -8.09 -4.11 11.98
N LYS A 46 -8.09 -2.77 11.86
CA LYS A 46 -7.58 -2.08 10.67
C LYS A 46 -6.13 -2.45 10.39
N LEU A 47 -5.27 -2.51 11.42
CA LEU A 47 -3.87 -2.90 11.26
C LEU A 47 -3.72 -4.36 10.81
N ASN A 48 -4.59 -5.26 11.28
CA ASN A 48 -4.62 -6.65 10.82
C ASN A 48 -5.05 -6.72 9.35
N SER A 49 -6.15 -6.06 8.97
CA SER A 49 -6.61 -5.99 7.58
C SER A 49 -5.55 -5.40 6.64
N LEU A 50 -4.77 -4.41 7.12
CA LEU A 50 -3.66 -3.85 6.35
C LEU A 50 -2.54 -4.87 6.13
N ALA A 51 -2.13 -5.58 7.18
CA ALA A 51 -1.12 -6.63 7.05
C ALA A 51 -1.58 -7.75 6.10
N ASP A 52 -2.86 -8.11 6.14
CA ASP A 52 -3.44 -9.11 5.22
C ASP A 52 -3.47 -8.60 3.78
N GLY A 53 -3.86 -7.34 3.56
CA GLY A 53 -3.80 -6.71 2.25
C GLY A 53 -2.39 -6.68 1.66
N LEU A 54 -1.38 -6.38 2.50
CA LEU A 54 0.03 -6.43 2.09
C LEU A 54 0.47 -7.83 1.67
N ARG A 55 0.04 -8.87 2.38
CA ARG A 55 0.33 -10.27 2.00
C ARG A 55 -0.27 -10.62 0.65
N GLN A 56 -1.54 -10.24 0.42
CA GLN A 56 -2.21 -10.46 -0.86
C GLN A 56 -1.49 -9.74 -2.01
N ILE A 57 -1.04 -8.50 -1.80
CA ILE A 57 -0.25 -7.78 -2.80
C ILE A 57 1.09 -8.50 -3.06
N ALA A 58 1.78 -8.95 -2.01
CA ALA A 58 3.03 -9.68 -2.15
C ALA A 58 2.86 -10.93 -3.03
N GLU A 59 1.82 -11.72 -2.79
CA GLU A 59 1.49 -12.90 -3.59
C GLU A 59 1.18 -12.55 -5.06
N ALA A 60 0.39 -11.50 -5.31
CA ALA A 60 0.00 -11.10 -6.66
C ALA A 60 1.14 -10.43 -7.45
N SER A 61 2.06 -9.73 -6.77
CA SER A 61 3.07 -8.85 -7.38
C SER A 61 4.04 -9.55 -8.33
N HIS A 62 4.28 -10.86 -8.15
CA HIS A 62 5.27 -11.61 -8.92
C HIS A 62 4.98 -11.72 -10.42
N THR A 63 3.75 -11.44 -10.85
CA THR A 63 3.32 -11.65 -12.25
C THR A 63 2.95 -10.35 -12.97
N VAL A 64 3.09 -9.19 -12.30
CA VAL A 64 2.58 -7.90 -12.81
C VAL A 64 3.56 -7.22 -13.76
N VAL A 65 4.86 -7.25 -13.45
CA VAL A 65 5.92 -6.60 -14.24
C VAL A 65 6.63 -7.63 -15.12
N GLY A 66 6.94 -7.27 -16.37
CA GLY A 66 7.62 -8.14 -17.33
C GLY A 66 6.72 -9.21 -17.95
N ARG A 67 5.39 -9.11 -17.78
CA ARG A 67 4.44 -10.07 -18.34
C ARG A 67 4.34 -9.90 -19.85
N LEU A 68 4.57 -10.98 -20.59
CA LEU A 68 4.33 -11.03 -22.03
C LEU A 68 2.82 -10.97 -22.31
N LEU A 69 2.38 -9.92 -22.98
CA LEU A 69 0.98 -9.72 -23.37
C LEU A 69 0.73 -10.25 -24.78
N LYS A 70 1.71 -10.06 -25.67
CA LYS A 70 1.58 -10.45 -27.07
C LYS A 70 2.94 -10.80 -27.65
N LYS A 71 2.98 -11.87 -28.44
CA LYS A 71 4.13 -12.26 -29.25
C LYS A 71 3.65 -12.48 -30.69
N ILE A 72 4.29 -11.83 -31.64
CA ILE A 72 3.97 -11.93 -33.07
C ILE A 72 5.26 -12.13 -33.85
N GLN A 73 5.29 -13.08 -34.76
CA GLN A 73 6.34 -13.17 -35.77
C GLN A 73 6.00 -12.25 -36.93
N ILE A 74 6.85 -11.27 -37.20
CA ILE A 74 6.62 -10.25 -38.24
C ILE A 74 7.25 -10.67 -39.57
N ALA A 75 8.41 -11.33 -39.50
CA ALA A 75 9.12 -11.92 -40.63
C ALA A 75 10.06 -13.02 -40.11
N ASP A 76 10.73 -13.75 -41.00
CA ASP A 76 11.73 -14.73 -40.61
C ASP A 76 12.86 -14.07 -39.82
N GLY A 77 13.09 -14.57 -38.61
CA GLY A 77 14.07 -14.02 -37.66
C GLY A 77 13.64 -12.74 -36.93
N MET A 78 12.41 -12.24 -37.13
CA MET A 78 11.92 -11.02 -36.50
C MET A 78 10.65 -11.25 -35.68
N GLU A 79 10.77 -11.12 -34.36
CA GLU A 79 9.66 -11.23 -33.41
C GLU A 79 9.37 -9.89 -32.73
N LEU A 80 8.08 -9.56 -32.62
CA LEU A 80 7.57 -8.45 -31.83
C LEU A 80 6.98 -8.97 -30.52
N HIS A 81 7.51 -8.50 -29.40
CA HIS A 81 6.98 -8.80 -28.07
C HIS A 81 6.41 -7.53 -27.44
N GLN A 82 5.21 -7.64 -26.90
CA GLN A 82 4.60 -6.62 -26.05
C GLN A 82 4.64 -7.11 -24.61
N ILE A 83 5.32 -6.38 -23.73
CA ILE A 83 5.50 -6.74 -22.32
C ILE A 83 4.97 -5.63 -21.40
N THR A 84 4.60 -5.98 -20.16
CA THR A 84 4.30 -4.98 -19.12
C THR A 84 5.58 -4.38 -18.56
N VAL A 85 5.57 -3.07 -18.31
CA VAL A 85 6.66 -2.32 -17.68
C VAL A 85 6.11 -1.41 -16.59
N PRO A 86 6.91 -1.04 -15.56
CA PRO A 86 6.47 -0.08 -14.56
C PRO A 86 6.13 1.27 -15.21
N ILE A 87 5.11 1.96 -14.69
CA ILE A 87 4.71 3.30 -15.15
C ILE A 87 5.86 4.31 -14.95
N GLY A 88 6.67 4.11 -13.91
CA GLY A 88 7.79 4.99 -13.55
C GLY A 88 7.61 5.52 -12.13
N VAL A 89 7.26 6.79 -11.99
CA VAL A 89 7.09 7.46 -10.70
C VAL A 89 5.61 7.76 -10.45
N LEU A 90 5.14 7.46 -9.24
CA LEU A 90 3.78 7.76 -8.78
C LEU A 90 3.81 8.78 -7.65
N LEU A 91 3.11 9.90 -7.82
CA LEU A 91 2.79 10.82 -6.73
C LEU A 91 1.42 10.43 -6.16
N VAL A 92 1.36 10.17 -4.85
CA VAL A 92 0.10 9.82 -4.18
C VAL A 92 -0.19 10.84 -3.09
N ILE A 93 -1.34 11.49 -3.18
CA ILE A 93 -1.84 12.50 -2.24
C ILE A 93 -3.09 11.93 -1.57
N PHE A 94 -3.08 11.86 -0.24
CA PHE A 94 -4.23 11.42 0.55
C PHE A 94 -4.34 12.28 1.81
N GLU A 95 -5.56 12.50 2.29
CA GLU A 95 -5.84 13.24 3.51
C GLU A 95 -6.29 12.31 4.64
N SER A 96 -5.64 12.42 5.80
CA SER A 96 -6.04 11.83 7.09
C SER A 96 -6.35 10.32 7.09
N ARG A 97 -5.73 9.54 6.19
CA ARG A 97 -5.90 8.08 6.09
C ARG A 97 -4.57 7.36 6.32
N PRO A 98 -4.16 7.17 7.59
CA PRO A 98 -2.89 6.50 7.90
C PRO A 98 -2.86 5.04 7.43
N ASP A 99 -4.03 4.44 7.19
CA ASP A 99 -4.22 3.13 6.58
C ASP A 99 -3.80 3.05 5.11
N CYS A 100 -3.85 4.16 4.35
CA CYS A 100 -3.49 4.12 2.93
C CYS A 100 -1.98 3.98 2.68
N LEU A 101 -1.13 4.49 3.57
CA LEU A 101 0.33 4.53 3.38
C LEU A 101 0.96 3.16 3.11
N PRO A 102 0.73 2.12 3.94
CA PRO A 102 1.32 0.81 3.70
C PRO A 102 0.86 0.20 2.37
N GLN A 103 -0.41 0.38 2.00
CA GLN A 103 -0.98 -0.16 0.76
C GLN A 103 -0.37 0.49 -0.49
N ILE A 104 -0.13 1.80 -0.44
CA ILE A 104 0.42 2.57 -1.56
C ILE A 104 1.90 2.24 -1.81
N VAL A 105 2.70 2.12 -0.75
CA VAL A 105 4.16 1.89 -0.85
C VAL A 105 4.49 0.46 -1.32
N SER A 106 3.48 -0.41 -1.43
CA SER A 106 3.65 -1.81 -1.83
C SER A 106 3.43 -2.06 -3.32
N TYR A 107 3.19 -1.00 -4.11
CA TYR A 107 3.12 -1.05 -5.57
C TYR A 107 4.47 -0.84 -6.24
#